data_AF-A0A502C3T2-F1
#
_entry.id   AF-A0A502C3T2-F1
#
_cell.length_a   1.000
_cell.length_b   1.000
_cell.length_c   1.000
_cell.angle_alpha   90.00
_cell.angle_beta   90.00
_cell.angle_gamma   90.00
#
_symmetry.space_group_name_H-M   'P 1'
#
loop_
_entity.id
_entity.type
_entity.pdbx_description
1 polymer ?
#
loop_
_entity_poly.entity_id
_entity_poly.type
_entity_poly.pdbx_seq_one_letter_code
_entity_poly.pdbx_strand_id
1 'polypeptide(L)' 'MLLADDREILVIIKNFTPRGFMAIASEPIGVPSEIGISIPDYGIVRADVRWIDGAEFGGSFIEELPAAAMLNL' A
#
# COMPACT_ATOMS: atom_id res chain seq x y z
N MET A 1 15.32 -10.74 4.95
CA MET A 1 15.72 -9.62 5.82
C MET A 1 14.44 -8.92 6.20
N LEU A 2 13.93 -9.17 7.41
CA LEU A 2 12.78 -8.46 7.98
C LEU A 2 13.30 -7.10 8.48
N LEU A 3 12.64 -6.00 8.13
CA LEU A 3 12.97 -4.68 8.68
C LEU A 3 12.59 -4.63 10.17
N ALA A 4 13.26 -3.77 10.93
CA ALA A 4 13.39 -3.89 12.38
C ALA A 4 12.16 -3.50 13.22
N ASP A 5 11.06 -3.04 12.62
CA ASP A 5 9.95 -2.47 13.38
C ASP A 5 8.62 -3.25 13.29
N ASP A 6 8.42 -4.16 12.31
CA ASP A 6 7.22 -5.02 12.15
C ASP A 6 5.90 -4.31 12.53
N ARG A 7 5.82 -3.01 12.23
CA ARG A 7 4.77 -2.14 12.77
C ARG A 7 3.56 -2.18 11.86
N GLU A 8 2.44 -2.62 12.41
CA GLU A 8 1.15 -2.44 11.77
C GLU A 8 0.65 -1.01 11.98
N ILE A 9 0.31 -0.34 10.87
CA ILE A 9 -0.25 1.02 10.87
C ILE A 9 -1.59 0.95 10.16
N LEU A 10 -2.61 1.59 10.74
CA LEU A 10 -3.93 1.66 10.12
C LEU A 10 -3.86 2.60 8.91
N VAL A 11 -4.32 2.11 7.76
CA VAL A 11 -4.36 2.88 6.52
C VAL A 11 -5.75 2.82 5.89
N ILE A 12 -6.13 3.89 5.21
CA ILE A 12 -7.35 3.96 4.41
C ILE A 12 -6.94 4.00 2.94
N ILE A 13 -7.27 2.95 2.19
CA ILE A 13 -7.09 2.93 0.73
C ILE A 13 -8.09 3.91 0.10
N LYS A 14 -7.58 4.87 -0.67
CA LYS A 14 -8.40 5.88 -1.36
C LYS A 14 -8.75 5.44 -2.77
N ASN A 15 -7.78 4.85 -3.46
CA ASN A 15 -7.95 4.20 -4.76
C ASN A 15 -6.79 3.23 -5.00
N PHE A 16 -7.00 2.29 -5.93
CA PHE A 16 -5.93 1.47 -6.47
C PHE A 16 -6.22 1.05 -7.92
N THR A 17 -5.17 0.64 -8.60
CA THR A 17 -5.15 0.03 -9.93
C THR A 17 -4.45 -1.31 -9.82
N PRO A 18 -4.43 -2.16 -10.86
CA PRO A 18 -3.59 -3.34 -10.87
C PRO A 18 -2.11 -3.11 -10.51
N ARG A 19 -1.59 -1.90 -10.76
CA ARG A 19 -0.16 -1.59 -10.63
C ARG A 19 0.23 -0.80 -9.38
N GLY A 20 -0.73 -0.24 -8.65
CA GLY A 20 -0.41 0.60 -7.51
C GLY A 20 -1.63 1.20 -6.83
N PHE A 21 -1.39 1.97 -5.78
CA PHE A 21 -2.44 2.48 -4.89
C PHE A 21 -2.10 3.88 -4.36
N MET A 22 -3.13 4.51 -3.80
CA MET A 22 -3.05 5.68 -2.94
C MET A 22 -3.75 5.37 -1.62
N ALA A 23 -3.11 5.73 -0.50
CA ALA A 23 -3.64 5.50 0.83
C ALA A 23 -3.34 6.68 1.77
N ILE A 24 -4.09 6.75 2.88
CA ILE A 24 -3.86 7.68 3.99
C ILE A 24 -3.47 6.86 5.21
N ALA A 25 -2.35 7.17 5.84
CA ALA A 25 -1.91 6.55 7.09
C ALA A 25 -2.45 7.30 8.32
N SER A 26 -2.80 6.57 9.38
CA SER A 26 -3.23 7.17 10.66
C SER A 26 -2.08 7.84 11.42
N GLU A 27 -0.84 7.50 11.08
CA GLU A 27 0.39 7.97 11.71
C GLU A 27 1.47 8.17 10.64
N PRO A 28 2.51 8.99 10.91
CA PRO A 28 3.63 9.15 9.99
C PRO A 28 4.27 7.80 9.67
N ILE A 29 4.26 7.44 8.38
CA ILE A 29 5.09 6.35 7.88
C ILE A 29 6.49 6.91 7.64
N GLY A 30 7.53 6.13 7.96
CA GLY A 30 8.90 6.46 7.54
C GLY A 30 9.01 6.45 6.02
N VAL A 31 10.22 6.41 5.46
CA VAL A 31 10.41 6.05 4.05
C VAL A 31 10.75 4.55 3.96
N PRO A 32 9.81 3.61 4.26
CA PRO A 32 10.08 2.21 4.00
C PRO A 32 10.14 2.03 2.48
N SER A 33 11.19 1.37 2.00
CA SER A 33 11.30 1.03 0.59
C SER A 33 10.25 0.01 0.16
N GLU A 34 9.84 -0.88 1.08
CA GLU A 34 8.93 -1.98 0.80
C GLU A 34 7.99 -2.23 2.00
N ILE A 35 6.69 -2.43 1.73
CA ILE A 35 5.65 -2.68 2.73
C ILE A 35 4.72 -3.82 2.31
N GLY A 36 4.02 -4.41 3.28
CA GLY A 36 2.78 -5.14 3.03
C GLY A 36 1.58 -4.20 3.20
N ILE A 37 0.67 -4.15 2.23
CA ILE A 37 -0.55 -3.35 2.30
C ILE A 37 -1.78 -4.23 2.13
N SER A 38 -2.77 -4.07 3.02
CA SER A 38 -4.04 -4.79 2.92
C SER A 38 -4.94 -4.13 1.85
N ILE A 39 -5.12 -4.81 0.73
CA ILE A 39 -6.00 -4.38 -0.36
C ILE A 39 -7.35 -5.11 -0.23
N PRO A 40 -8.49 -4.40 -0.31
CA PRO A 40 -9.82 -5.02 -0.32
C PRO A 40 -9.90 -6.14 -1.35
N ASP A 41 -10.49 -7.28 -0.99
CA ASP A 41 -10.64 -8.49 -1.82
C ASP A 41 -9.34 -9.24 -2.22
N TYR A 42 -8.16 -8.65 -1.98
CA TYR A 42 -6.85 -9.23 -2.34
C TYR A 42 -5.97 -9.60 -1.15
N GLY A 43 -6.30 -9.11 0.05
CA GLY A 43 -5.52 -9.37 1.27
C GLY A 43 -4.23 -8.55 1.30
N ILE A 44 -3.20 -9.05 1.98
CA ILE A 44 -1.92 -8.35 2.13
C ILE A 44 -1.07 -8.55 0.87
N VAL A 45 -0.73 -7.46 0.20
CA VAL A 45 0.07 -7.43 -1.04
C VAL A 45 1.37 -6.66 -0.78
N ARG A 46 2.50 -7.13 -1.31
CA ARG A 46 3.78 -6.41 -1.20
C ARG A 46 3.85 -5.26 -2.19
N ALA A 47 4.36 -4.12 -1.75
CA ALA A 47 4.49 -2.93 -2.56
C ALA A 47 5.69 -2.07 -2.17
N ASP A 48 6.21 -1.32 -3.14
CA ASP A 48 7.20 -0.27 -2.91
C ASP A 48 6.52 1.07 -2.71
N VAL A 49 6.89 1.80 -1.65
CA VAL A 49 6.43 3.19 -1.47
C VAL A 49 7.18 4.08 -2.47
N ARG A 50 6.42 4.86 -3.25
CA ARG A 50 6.96 5.69 -4.34
C ARG A 50 6.95 7.17 -4.00
N TRP A 51 6.04 7.61 -3.14
CA TRP A 51 5.94 8.98 -2.69
C TRP A 51 5.20 9.04 -1.35
N ILE A 52 5.48 10.10 -0.59
CA ILE A 52 4.82 10.43 0.68
C ILE A 52 4.61 11.94 0.67
N ASP A 53 3.39 12.37 0.99
CA ASP A 53 3.01 13.77 1.21
C ASP A 53 2.14 13.88 2.46
N GLY A 54 2.74 14.29 3.58
CA GLY A 54 2.09 14.29 4.87
C GLY A 54 1.65 12.89 5.31
N ALA A 55 0.33 12.69 5.46
CA ALA A 55 -0.26 11.40 5.79
C ALA A 55 -0.64 10.58 4.55
N GLU A 56 -0.60 11.18 3.36
CA GLU A 56 -0.90 10.49 2.11
C GLU A 56 0.37 9.84 1.57
N PHE A 57 0.20 8.65 1.00
CA PHE A 57 1.29 7.96 0.34
C PHE A 57 0.76 7.09 -0.78
N GLY A 58 1.65 6.75 -1.69
CA GLY A 58 1.33 5.85 -2.78
C GLY A 58 2.50 4.95 -3.12
N GLY A 59 2.15 3.78 -3.65
CA GLY A 59 3.11 2.74 -3.96
C GLY A 59 2.76 1.97 -5.21
N SER A 60 3.76 1.24 -5.71
CA SER A 60 3.58 0.26 -6.78
C SER A 60 3.62 -1.15 -6.21
N PHE A 61 2.69 -2.00 -6.60
CA PHE A 61 2.73 -3.41 -6.22
C PHE A 61 3.95 -4.09 -6.86
N ILE A 62 4.61 -4.97 -6.11
CA ILE A 62 5.73 -5.77 -6.63
C ILE A 62 5.24 -6.72 -7.72
N GLU A 63 4.07 -7.32 -7.50
CA GLU A 63 3.34 -8.13 -8.47
C GLU A 63 2.03 -7.43 -8.83
N GLU A 64 1.70 -7.38 -10.12
CA GLU A 64 0.48 -6.75 -10.58
C GLU A 64 -0.76 -7.52 -10.08
N LEU A 65 -1.75 -6.79 -9.55
CA LEU A 65 -3.02 -7.41 -9.17
C LEU A 65 -3.78 -7.85 -10.42
N PRO A 66 -4.59 -8.92 -10.34
CA PRO A 66 -5.45 -9.33 -11.44
C PRO A 66 -6.34 -8.18 -11.95
N ALA A 67 -6.49 -8.01 -13.27
CA ALA A 67 -7.27 -6.92 -13.86
C ALA A 67 -8.75 -6.87 -13.41
N ALA A 68 -9.30 -7.98 -12.91
CA ALA A 68 -10.63 -8.04 -12.30
C ALA A 68 -10.77 -7.16 -11.04
N ALA A 69 -9.66 -6.63 -10.49
CA ALA A 69 -9.60 -5.80 -9.29
C ALA A 69 -10.29 -4.44 -9.41
N MET A 70 -10.63 -4.01 -10.63
CA MET A 70 -11.21 -2.68 -10.89
C MET A 70 -12.73 -2.60 -10.74
N LEU A 71 -13.44 -3.71 -10.47
CA LEU A 71 -14.90 -3.76 -10.58
C LEU A 71 -15.69 -3.38 -9.31
N ASN A 72 -15.04 -3.14 -8.16
CA ASN A 72 -15.73 -3.01 -6.86
C ASN A 72 -15.36 -1.77 -6.01
N LEU A 73 -14.76 -0.73 -6.57
CA LEU A 73 -14.47 0.54 -5.85
C LEU A 73 -15.50 1.64 -6.13
#